data_AF-A0A8J4V168-F1
#
_entry.id   AF-A0A8J4V168-F1
#
_cell.length_a   1.000
_cell.length_b   1.000
_cell.length_c   1.000
_cell.angle_alpha   90.00
_cell.angle_beta   90.00
_cell.angle_gamma   90.00
#
_symmetry.space_group_name_H-M   'P 1'
#
loop_
_entity.id
_entity.type
_entity.pdbx_description
1 polymer ?
#
loop_
_entity_poly.entity_id
_entity_poly.type
_entity_poly.pdbx_seq_one_letter_code
_entity_poly.pdbx_strand_id
1 'polypeptide(L)'
;MPKRAKKNEEASAEAEAETETKKGKKAKEPEAPVLYEDPPDKLTSKDGQAANMKITSWNVDGLRAWVKKKGLDWVREEAPDVLCLQETKCAEKALPADITSMPEYPHKYWAGSEDKEGYSGVAMLCKTEPLKVTYGI
;
A
#
# COMPACT_ATOMS: atom_id res chain seq x y z
N MET A 1 0.74 -67.15 -16.26
CA MET A 1 -0.52 -67.44 -15.52
C MET A 1 -0.24 -67.27 -14.04
N PRO A 2 -1.21 -66.85 -13.21
CA PRO A 2 -2.49 -66.18 -13.48
C PRO A 2 -2.57 -64.82 -12.72
N LYS A 3 -3.50 -63.87 -12.89
CA LYS A 3 -4.66 -63.54 -13.74
C LYS A 3 -4.93 -62.04 -13.42
N ARG A 4 -5.09 -61.11 -14.39
CA ARG A 4 -6.34 -60.75 -15.13
C ARG A 4 -7.52 -60.58 -14.17
N ALA A 5 -8.33 -59.53 -14.13
CA ALA A 5 -8.88 -58.60 -15.13
C ALA A 5 -9.76 -57.58 -14.34
N LYS A 6 -10.49 -56.57 -14.82
CA LYS A 6 -10.75 -55.93 -16.12
C LYS A 6 -11.55 -54.65 -15.79
N LYS A 7 -11.39 -53.65 -16.65
CA LYS A 7 -12.18 -52.42 -16.84
C LYS A 7 -13.61 -52.71 -17.36
N ASN A 8 -14.58 -51.84 -17.04
CA ASN A 8 -15.63 -51.27 -17.92
C ASN A 8 -16.62 -50.42 -17.06
N GLU A 9 -16.92 -49.12 -17.29
CA GLU A 9 -17.63 -48.45 -18.42
C GLU A 9 -18.98 -49.17 -18.72
N GLU A 10 -20.18 -48.58 -18.57
CA GLU A 10 -20.77 -47.38 -19.21
C GLU A 10 -22.22 -47.14 -18.72
N ALA A 11 -22.72 -45.90 -18.93
CA ALA A 11 -24.12 -45.52 -19.27
C ALA A 11 -25.25 -45.75 -18.23
N SER A 12 -26.35 -44.97 -18.11
CA SER A 12 -26.90 -43.74 -18.72
C SER A 12 -28.29 -43.47 -18.10
N ALA A 13 -28.79 -42.23 -18.20
CA ALA A 13 -30.21 -41.79 -18.17
C ALA A 13 -30.97 -41.88 -16.81
N GLU A 14 -31.28 -40.76 -16.14
CA GLU A 14 -32.40 -39.80 -16.35
C GLU A 14 -33.75 -40.23 -15.74
N ALA A 15 -34.24 -39.43 -14.79
CA ALA A 15 -35.62 -38.93 -14.59
C ALA A 15 -35.83 -38.59 -13.09
N GLU A 16 -35.93 -37.29 -12.78
CA GLU A 16 -37.12 -36.60 -12.21
C GLU A 16 -37.57 -37.07 -10.82
N ALA A 17 -38.03 -36.27 -9.87
CA ALA A 17 -38.07 -34.85 -9.57
C ALA A 17 -38.75 -34.83 -8.19
N GLU A 18 -38.23 -34.13 -7.19
CA GLU A 18 -39.09 -33.56 -6.14
C GLU A 18 -38.36 -32.44 -5.40
N THR A 19 -39.01 -31.29 -5.45
CA THR A 19 -38.58 -29.98 -5.01
C THR A 19 -38.87 -29.77 -3.53
N GLU A 20 -37.85 -29.44 -2.72
CA GLU A 20 -38.05 -28.72 -1.46
C GLU A 20 -37.29 -27.38 -1.47
N THR A 21 -38.08 -26.33 -1.33
CA THR A 21 -37.74 -24.91 -1.42
C THR A 21 -36.90 -24.45 -0.22
N LYS A 22 -35.58 -24.24 -0.44
CA LYS A 22 -34.78 -23.40 0.46
C LYS A 22 -35.05 -21.92 0.16
N LYS A 23 -35.83 -21.29 1.05
CA LYS A 23 -36.03 -19.83 1.12
C LYS A 23 -34.71 -19.09 0.97
N GLY A 24 -34.63 -18.22 -0.04
CA GLY A 24 -33.47 -17.41 -0.35
C GLY A 24 -33.05 -16.52 0.82
N LYS A 25 -31.79 -16.64 1.24
CA LYS A 25 -31.10 -15.56 1.94
C LYS A 25 -30.91 -14.44 0.92
N LYS A 26 -31.64 -13.34 1.11
CA LYS A 26 -31.43 -12.07 0.40
C LYS A 26 -29.95 -11.71 0.57
N ALA A 27 -29.16 -11.80 -0.50
CA ALA A 27 -27.79 -11.33 -0.49
C ALA A 27 -27.85 -9.84 -0.15
N LYS A 28 -27.27 -9.45 1.00
CA LYS A 28 -27.01 -8.05 1.29
C LYS A 28 -26.04 -7.60 0.20
N GLU A 29 -26.46 -6.71 -0.68
CA GLU A 29 -25.55 -6.04 -1.61
C GLU A 29 -24.35 -5.54 -0.80
N PRO A 30 -23.10 -5.71 -1.28
CA PRO A 30 -21.96 -5.19 -0.57
C PRO A 30 -22.13 -3.67 -0.48
N GLU A 31 -22.51 -3.22 0.71
CA GLU A 31 -22.63 -1.81 1.06
C GLU A 31 -21.26 -1.21 0.75
N ALA A 32 -21.21 -0.27 -0.20
CA ALA A 32 -19.96 0.37 -0.59
C ALA A 32 -19.27 0.87 0.67
N PRO A 33 -17.94 0.67 0.81
CA PRO A 33 -17.24 1.12 2.00
C PRO A 33 -17.53 2.61 2.17
N VAL A 34 -17.98 3.00 3.37
CA VAL A 34 -18.12 4.41 3.72
C VAL A 34 -16.72 5.00 3.68
N LEU A 35 -16.43 5.76 2.62
CA LEU A 35 -15.18 6.46 2.47
C LEU A 35 -15.23 7.68 3.39
N TYR A 36 -14.18 7.87 4.17
CA TYR A 36 -13.98 9.11 4.90
C TYR A 36 -13.73 10.21 3.87
N GLU A 37 -14.54 11.27 3.90
CA GLU A 37 -14.27 12.47 3.14
C GLU A 37 -13.33 13.35 3.98
N ASP A 38 -12.13 13.58 3.45
CA ASP A 38 -11.19 14.47 4.11
C ASP A 38 -11.79 15.89 4.16
N PRO A 39 -11.76 16.56 5.33
CA PRO A 39 -12.15 17.95 5.42
C PRO A 39 -11.23 18.79 4.53
N PRO A 40 -11.75 19.89 3.95
CA PRO A 40 -10.96 20.74 3.07
C PRO A 40 -9.73 21.29 3.79
N ASP A 41 -8.61 21.35 3.07
CA ASP A 41 -7.35 21.85 3.58
C ASP A 41 -7.49 23.27 4.14
N LYS A 42 -7.09 23.44 5.40
CA LYS A 42 -6.98 24.77 6.02
C LYS A 42 -5.62 25.36 5.68
N LEU A 43 -5.53 25.99 4.53
CA LEU A 43 -4.30 26.63 4.01
C LEU A 43 -4.03 28.02 4.61
N THR A 44 -4.75 28.42 5.66
CA THR A 44 -4.57 29.69 6.34
C THR A 44 -4.37 29.50 7.85
N SER A 45 -3.38 30.20 8.39
CA SER A 45 -3.17 30.29 9.84
C SER A 45 -4.32 31.06 10.51
N LYS A 46 -4.43 30.95 11.83
CA LYS A 46 -5.35 31.77 12.65
C LYS A 46 -5.14 33.27 12.44
N ASP A 47 -3.92 33.68 12.09
CA ASP A 47 -3.52 35.06 11.85
C ASP A 47 -3.70 35.51 10.38
N GLY A 48 -4.34 34.69 9.54
CA GLY A 48 -4.63 35.03 8.13
C GLY A 48 -3.46 34.85 7.16
N GLN A 49 -2.32 34.32 7.63
CA GLN A 49 -1.18 34.00 6.77
C GLN A 49 -1.44 32.74 5.95
N ALA A 50 -1.04 32.74 4.67
CA ALA A 50 -1.10 31.56 3.82
C ALA A 50 -0.08 30.51 4.26
N ALA A 51 -0.41 29.23 4.08
CA ALA A 51 0.52 28.13 4.26
C ALA A 51 1.71 28.28 3.29
N ASN A 52 2.93 28.13 3.83
CA ASN A 52 4.18 28.29 3.09
C ASN A 52 4.99 26.98 3.01
N MET A 53 4.49 25.90 3.61
CA MET A 53 5.14 24.59 3.62
C MET A 53 4.10 23.49 3.75
N LYS A 54 4.29 22.42 2.99
CA LYS A 54 3.47 21.21 3.05
C LYS A 54 4.33 20.02 3.48
N ILE A 55 3.92 19.36 4.56
CA ILE A 55 4.59 18.17 5.09
C ILE A 55 3.59 17.03 5.09
N THR A 56 3.95 15.94 4.43
CA THR A 56 3.15 14.72 4.40
C THR A 56 3.88 13.62 5.16
N SER A 57 3.16 12.91 6.02
CA SER A 57 3.67 11.74 6.71
C SER A 57 2.80 10.53 6.39
N TRP A 58 3.42 9.44 5.96
CA TRP A 58 2.70 8.23 5.59
C TRP A 58 3.41 6.97 6.07
N ASN A 59 2.73 6.19 6.90
CA ASN A 59 3.09 4.80 7.14
C ASN A 59 2.69 3.97 5.91
N VAL A 60 3.68 3.47 5.17
CA VAL A 60 3.47 2.81 3.87
C VAL A 60 3.34 1.30 3.96
N ASP A 61 3.50 0.72 5.15
CA ASP A 61 3.46 -0.74 5.39
C ASP A 61 4.23 -1.55 4.33
N GLY A 62 5.49 -1.18 4.11
CA GLY A 62 6.36 -1.77 3.11
C GLY A 62 6.47 -0.94 1.83
N LEU A 63 7.60 -0.24 1.72
CA LEU A 63 7.92 0.68 0.63
C LEU A 63 7.76 0.05 -0.76
N ARG A 64 8.28 -1.17 -0.96
CA ARG A 64 8.23 -1.86 -2.26
C ARG A 64 6.79 -2.15 -2.71
N ALA A 65 5.93 -2.53 -1.77
CA ALA A 65 4.53 -2.81 -2.08
C ALA A 65 3.77 -1.51 -2.38
N TRP A 66 4.03 -0.46 -1.60
CA TRP A 66 3.46 0.86 -1.80
C TRP A 66 3.86 1.50 -3.15
N VAL A 67 5.14 1.42 -3.55
CA VAL A 67 5.59 1.87 -4.88
C VAL A 67 4.88 1.10 -6.00
N LYS A 68 4.77 -0.23 -5.89
CA LYS A 68 4.03 -1.06 -6.87
C LYS A 68 2.56 -0.70 -6.97
N LYS A 69 1.95 -0.23 -5.87
CA LYS A 69 0.57 0.25 -5.82
C LYS A 69 0.42 1.72 -6.27
N LYS A 70 1.43 2.27 -6.95
CA LYS A 70 1.46 3.65 -7.46
C LYS A 70 1.45 4.74 -6.39
N GLY A 71 1.97 4.45 -5.20
CA GLY A 71 2.08 5.44 -4.13
C GLY A 71 2.88 6.70 -4.53
N LEU A 72 3.87 6.56 -5.43
CA LEU A 72 4.63 7.70 -5.95
C LEU A 72 3.81 8.64 -6.83
N ASP A 73 2.80 8.13 -7.54
CA ASP A 73 1.94 8.97 -8.37
C ASP A 73 1.10 9.90 -7.46
N TRP A 74 0.57 9.36 -6.38
CA TRP A 74 -0.12 10.15 -5.35
C TRP A 74 0.81 11.22 -4.73
N VAL A 75 2.07 10.88 -4.45
CA VAL A 75 3.04 11.87 -3.93
C VAL A 75 3.29 13.01 -4.92
N ARG A 76 3.27 12.73 -6.23
CA ARG A 76 3.44 13.77 -7.25
C ARG A 76 2.20 14.67 -7.36
N GLU A 77 1.01 14.11 -7.21
CA GLU A 77 -0.23 14.88 -7.17
C GLU A 77 -0.31 15.75 -5.91
N GLU A 78 0.04 15.18 -4.76
CA GLU A 78 0.01 15.86 -3.46
C GLU A 78 1.11 16.93 -3.33
N ALA A 79 2.25 16.72 -4.00
CA ALA A 79 3.38 17.63 -4.13
C ALA A 79 3.94 18.25 -2.81
N PRO A 80 4.12 17.48 -1.71
CA PRO A 80 4.62 18.03 -0.45
C PRO A 80 6.05 18.55 -0.56
N ASP A 81 6.44 19.47 0.32
CA ASP A 81 7.83 19.95 0.43
C ASP A 81 8.71 18.98 1.19
N VAL A 82 8.11 18.28 2.16
CA VAL A 82 8.74 17.21 2.93
C VAL A 82 7.79 16.01 2.98
N LEU A 83 8.31 14.84 2.61
CA LEU A 83 7.63 13.56 2.70
C LEU A 83 8.35 12.69 3.74
N CYS A 84 7.63 12.29 4.78
CA CYS A 84 8.08 11.37 5.80
C CYS A 84 7.41 10.02 5.60
N LEU A 85 8.19 8.95 5.46
CA LEU A 85 7.68 7.59 5.32
C LEU A 85 8.03 6.75 6.54
N GLN A 86 7.08 5.96 7.03
CA GLN A 86 7.29 5.00 8.12
C GLN A 86 6.96 3.57 7.67
N GLU A 87 7.51 2.60 8.39
CA GLU A 87 7.43 1.16 8.07
C GLU A 87 7.87 0.87 6.63
N THR A 88 9.01 1.40 6.22
CA THR A 88 9.54 1.15 4.87
C THR A 88 9.86 -0.34 4.65
N LYS A 89 10.24 -1.08 5.71
CA LYS A 89 10.53 -2.53 5.71
C LYS A 89 11.48 -2.90 4.56
N CYS A 90 12.48 -2.04 4.35
CA CYS A 90 13.37 -2.09 3.20
C CYS A 90 14.78 -1.64 3.59
N ALA A 91 15.77 -2.49 3.31
CA ALA A 91 17.18 -2.12 3.45
C ALA A 91 17.59 -1.15 2.34
N GLU A 92 18.57 -0.29 2.60
CA GLU A 92 19.03 0.73 1.63
C GLU A 92 19.45 0.14 0.28
N LYS A 93 20.12 -1.01 0.29
CA LYS A 93 20.51 -1.76 -0.92
C LYS A 93 19.33 -2.26 -1.78
N ALA A 94 18.13 -2.32 -1.20
CA ALA A 94 16.93 -2.87 -1.82
C ALA A 94 15.88 -1.79 -2.13
N LEU A 95 16.24 -0.51 -2.00
CA LEU A 95 15.34 0.60 -2.30
C LEU A 95 14.94 0.62 -3.79
N PRO A 96 13.66 0.81 -4.12
CA PRO A 96 13.23 0.95 -5.51
C PRO A 96 13.89 2.15 -6.21
N ALA A 97 14.34 1.95 -7.45
CA ALA A 97 14.92 3.02 -8.26
C ALA A 97 13.98 4.22 -8.45
N ASP A 98 12.68 3.95 -8.52
CA ASP A 98 11.64 4.96 -8.75
C ASP A 98 11.60 6.04 -7.65
N ILE A 99 11.87 5.67 -6.39
CA ILE A 99 11.90 6.63 -5.28
C ILE A 99 13.30 7.20 -5.05
N THR A 100 14.37 6.43 -5.27
CA THR A 100 15.74 6.93 -5.07
C THR A 100 16.17 7.91 -6.16
N SER A 101 15.66 7.73 -7.39
CA SER A 101 15.98 8.54 -8.56
C SER A 101 14.96 9.66 -8.81
N MET A 102 14.07 9.92 -7.86
CA MET A 102 13.04 10.95 -7.97
C MET A 102 13.67 12.35 -8.00
N PRO A 103 13.62 13.10 -9.13
CA PRO A 103 14.24 14.42 -9.25
C PRO A 103 13.53 15.50 -8.44
N GLU A 104 12.24 15.34 -8.17
CA GLU A 104 11.41 16.29 -7.41
C GLU A 104 11.85 16.41 -5.95
N TYR A 105 12.52 15.38 -5.42
CA TYR A 105 13.05 15.35 -4.04
C TYR A 105 14.55 15.05 -4.07
N PRO A 106 15.42 16.05 -4.31
CA PRO A 106 16.86 15.85 -4.41
C PRO A 106 17.47 15.32 -3.10
N HIS A 107 16.92 15.70 -1.95
CA HIS A 107 17.45 15.32 -0.64
C HIS A 107 16.64 14.16 -0.05
N LYS A 108 17.28 13.00 0.12
CA LYS A 108 16.65 11.76 0.58
C LYS A 108 17.48 11.14 1.69
N TYR A 109 16.82 10.81 2.79
CA TYR A 109 17.44 10.25 3.99
C TYR A 109 16.68 9.00 4.40
N TRP A 110 17.40 7.92 4.70
CA TRP A 110 16.83 6.63 5.04
C TRP A 110 17.41 6.16 6.37
N ALA A 111 16.60 5.49 7.19
CA ALA A 111 17.08 4.82 8.38
C ALA A 111 16.32 3.51 8.54
N GLY A 112 17.05 2.38 8.55
CA GLY A 112 16.51 1.03 8.71
C GLY A 112 17.03 0.35 9.96
N SER A 113 16.45 -0.80 10.32
CA SER A 113 17.03 -1.67 11.34
C SER A 113 18.29 -2.37 10.80
N GLU A 114 19.39 -2.29 11.55
CA GLU A 114 20.64 -3.01 11.23
C GLU A 114 20.55 -4.49 11.62
N ASP A 115 19.89 -4.80 12.73
CA ASP A 115 19.82 -6.16 13.30
C ASP A 115 18.84 -7.08 12.57
N LYS A 116 17.78 -6.51 11.97
CA LYS A 116 16.69 -7.27 11.35
C LYS A 116 16.31 -6.69 10.00
N GLU A 117 16.80 -7.31 8.93
CA GLU A 117 16.41 -6.94 7.58
C GLU A 117 14.89 -7.03 7.37
N GLY A 118 14.31 -5.97 6.80
CA GLY A 118 12.86 -5.91 6.55
C GLY A 118 12.01 -5.58 7.79
N TYR A 119 12.63 -5.34 8.95
CA TYR A 119 11.93 -4.88 10.15
C TYR A 119 11.99 -3.35 10.26
N SER A 120 10.83 -2.73 10.51
CA SER A 120 10.70 -1.26 10.70
C SER A 120 11.27 -0.46 9.51
N GLY A 121 11.78 0.74 9.77
CA GLY A 121 12.43 1.63 8.82
C GLY A 121 11.62 2.89 8.55
N VAL A 122 12.34 4.00 8.40
CA VAL A 122 11.79 5.32 8.13
C VAL A 122 12.57 6.00 7.00
N ALA A 123 11.94 6.98 6.38
CA ALA A 123 12.57 7.81 5.36
C ALA A 123 12.08 9.25 5.45
N MET A 124 12.92 10.16 4.99
CA MET A 124 12.59 11.57 4.80
C MET A 124 13.08 12.01 3.43
N LEU A 125 12.18 12.52 2.61
CA LEU A 125 12.46 13.11 1.31
C LEU A 125 12.07 14.58 1.36
N CYS A 126 12.92 15.47 0.86
CA CYS A 126 12.66 16.90 0.92
C CYS A 126 13.18 17.64 -0.32
N LYS A 127 12.48 18.71 -0.68
CA LYS A 127 12.84 19.58 -1.81
C LYS A 127 14.03 20.48 -1.48
N THR A 128 14.12 20.93 -0.22
CA THR A 128 15.15 21.84 0.29
C THR A 128 16.07 21.09 1.25
N GLU A 129 17.38 21.35 1.16
CA GLU A 129 18.38 20.73 2.03
C GLU A 129 18.17 21.11 3.51
N PRO A 130 18.05 20.12 4.42
CA PRO A 130 18.03 20.39 5.86
C PRO A 130 19.37 20.92 6.36
N LEU A 131 19.35 21.79 7.37
CA LEU A 131 20.57 22.32 8.00
C LEU A 131 21.44 21.24 8.65
N LYS A 132 20.82 20.18 9.19
CA LYS A 132 21.49 19.04 9.82
C LYS A 132 20.56 17.84 9.86
N VAL A 133 21.10 16.67 9.57
CA VAL A 133 20.45 15.36 9.81
C VAL A 133 21.34 14.55 10.74
N THR A 134 20.75 13.92 11.75
CA THR A 134 21.47 13.08 12.73
C THR A 134 20.80 11.72 12.76
N TYR A 135 21.60 10.65 12.73
CA TYR A 135 21.15 9.27 12.77
C TYR A 135 21.46 8.66 14.14
N GLY A 136 20.54 7.83 14.65
CA GLY A 136 20.65 7.25 15.98
C GLY A 136 20.36 8.26 17.11
N ILE A 137 20.44 7.75 18.34
CA ILE A 137 20.45 8.49 19.61
C ILE A 137 21.59 7.92 20.45
#